data_AF-A0A354MUD0-F1
#
_entry.id   AF-A0A354MUD0-F1
#
_cell.length_a   1.000
_cell.length_b   1.000
_cell.length_c   1.000
_cell.angle_alpha   90.00
_cell.angle_beta   90.00
_cell.angle_gamma   90.00
#
_symmetry.space_group_name_H-M   'P 1'
#
loop_
_entity.id
_entity.type
_entity.pdbx_description
1 polymer ?
#
loop_
_entity_poly.entity_id
_entity_poly.type
_entity_poly.pdbx_seq_one_letter_code
_entity_poly.pdbx_strand_id
1 'polypeptide(L)' 'LLQDTHLSVEAKGFAAILYAFDEGFELSELACQLNMPEERIFDVLKELADTDYLQIQKEDNDEFCLELRGK' A
#
# COMPACT_ATOMS: atom_id res chain seq x y z
N LEU A 1 2.17 2.07 13.24
CA LEU A 1 2.06 0.95 12.27
C LEU A 1 2.12 -0.45 12.91
N LEU A 2 3.28 -1.03 13.28
CA LEU A 2 3.32 -2.44 13.73
C LEU A 2 2.57 -2.72 15.05
N GLN A 3 2.61 -1.77 15.99
CA GLN A 3 1.89 -1.86 17.27
C GLN A 3 0.43 -1.42 17.18
N ASP A 4 -0.02 -0.94 16.01
CA ASP A 4 -1.40 -0.46 15.85
C ASP A 4 -2.37 -1.65 15.87
N THR A 5 -3.27 -1.69 16.83
CA THR A 5 -4.23 -2.80 16.98
C THR A 5 -5.42 -2.69 16.02
N HIS A 6 -5.62 -1.54 15.38
CA HIS A 6 -6.68 -1.33 14.39
C HIS A 6 -6.31 -1.86 13.00
N LEU A 7 -5.03 -2.12 12.75
CA LEU A 7 -4.53 -2.68 11.50
C LEU A 7 -4.50 -4.21 11.52
N SER A 8 -5.00 -4.81 10.45
CA SER A 8 -4.90 -6.23 10.15
C SER A 8 -3.43 -6.65 9.97
N VAL A 9 -3.18 -7.94 10.19
CA VAL A 9 -1.84 -8.52 9.97
C VAL A 9 -1.42 -8.36 8.50
N GLU A 10 -2.39 -8.45 7.58
CA GLU A 10 -2.17 -8.29 6.15
C GLU A 10 -1.76 -6.85 5.82
N ALA A 11 -2.50 -5.84 6.28
CA ALA A 11 -2.15 -4.43 6.10
C ALA A 11 -0.77 -4.10 6.65
N LYS A 12 -0.40 -4.65 7.81
CA LYS A 12 0.96 -4.50 8.36
C LYS A 12 2.04 -5.13 7.48
N GLY A 13 1.76 -6.29 6.89
CA GLY A 13 2.64 -6.95 5.94
C GLY A 13 2.86 -6.10 4.68
N PHE A 14 1.78 -5.58 4.09
CA PHE A 14 1.84 -4.69 2.94
C PHE A 14 2.59 -3.40 3.23
N ALA A 15 2.36 -2.78 4.39
CA ALA A 15 3.11 -1.61 4.81
C ALA A 15 4.60 -1.93 5.02
N ALA A 16 4.97 -3.11 5.51
CA ALA A 16 6.38 -3.51 5.61
C ALA A 16 7.01 -3.68 4.22
N ILE A 17 6.28 -4.24 3.26
CA ILE A 17 6.72 -4.35 1.86
C ILE A 17 6.94 -2.94 1.28
N LEU A 18 5.94 -2.07 1.35
CA LEU A 18 6.03 -0.68 0.86
C LEU A 18 7.17 0.10 1.55
N TYR A 19 7.42 -0.14 2.85
CA TYR A 19 8.49 0.54 3.57
C TYR A 19 9.89 0.14 3.07
N ALA A 20 10.04 -1.10 2.59
CA ALA A 20 11.30 -1.61 2.07
C ALA A 20 11.73 -0.95 0.74
N PHE A 21 10.82 -0.26 0.05
CA PHE A 21 11.11 0.48 -1.19
C PHE A 21 11.31 1.96 -0.90
N ASP A 22 12.36 2.56 -1.47
CA ASP A 22 12.74 3.96 -1.19
C ASP A 22 11.89 5.01 -1.91
N GLU A 23 11.16 4.62 -2.96
CA GLU A 23 10.32 5.51 -3.77
C GLU A 23 8.83 5.11 -3.69
N GLY A 24 7.95 6.00 -4.16
CA GLY A 24 6.53 5.70 -4.34
C GLY A 24 6.35 4.49 -5.24
N PHE A 25 5.41 3.61 -4.88
CA PHE A 25 5.28 2.30 -5.52
C PHE A 25 4.05 2.27 -6.43
N GLU A 26 4.19 1.76 -7.66
CA GLU A 26 3.04 1.59 -8.53
C GLU A 26 2.21 0.37 -8.10
N LEU A 27 0.88 0.52 -8.03
CA LEU A 27 0.00 -0.58 -7.66
C LEU A 27 0.14 -1.80 -8.58
N SER A 28 0.31 -1.57 -9.89
CA SER A 28 0.44 -2.65 -10.87
C SER A 28 1.73 -3.45 -10.70
N GLU A 29 2.84 -2.77 -10.38
CA GLU A 29 4.10 -3.41 -10.02
C GLU A 29 3.94 -4.27 -8.77
N LEU A 30 3.15 -3.81 -7.79
CA LEU A 30 2.93 -4.53 -6.52
C LEU A 30 2.11 -5.79 -6.77
N ALA A 31 1.08 -5.68 -7.59
CA ALA A 31 0.28 -6.80 -8.07
C ALA A 31 1.13 -7.84 -8.79
N CYS A 32 2.02 -7.40 -9.67
CA CYS A 32 2.94 -8.27 -10.40
C CYS A 32 3.90 -9.01 -9.45
N GLN A 33 4.55 -8.28 -8.52
CA GLN A 33 5.53 -8.87 -7.60
C GLN A 33 4.90 -9.86 -6.62
N LEU A 34 3.70 -9.55 -6.12
CA LEU A 34 2.99 -10.41 -5.18
C LEU A 34 2.20 -11.53 -5.88
N ASN A 35 2.12 -11.50 -7.22
CA ASN A 35 1.27 -12.38 -8.02
C ASN A 35 -0.17 -12.41 -7.48
N MET A 36 -0.71 -11.22 -7.20
CA MET A 36 -2.04 -11.00 -6.67
C MET A 36 -2.79 -9.97 -7.53
N PRO A 37 -4.13 -10.07 -7.66
CA PRO A 37 -4.89 -9.08 -8.40
C PRO A 37 -4.89 -7.73 -7.67
N GLU A 38 -4.82 -6.64 -8.44
CA GLU A 38 -4.82 -5.27 -7.90
C GLU A 38 -6.01 -4.99 -6.98
N GLU A 39 -7.21 -5.49 -7.33
CA GLU A 39 -8.42 -5.35 -6.52
C GLU A 39 -8.23 -5.85 -5.07
N ARG A 40 -7.56 -7.00 -4.92
CA ARG A 40 -7.28 -7.59 -3.60
C ARG A 40 -6.26 -6.80 -2.81
N ILE A 41 -5.23 -6.30 -3.50
CA ILE A 41 -4.21 -5.46 -2.90
C ILE A 41 -4.85 -4.14 -2.46
N PHE A 42 -5.66 -3.54 -3.33
CA PHE A 42 -6.34 -2.28 -3.07
C PHE A 42 -7.24 -2.36 -1.84
N ASP A 43 -7.97 -3.45 -1.65
CA ASP A 43 -8.78 -3.68 -0.44
C ASP A 43 -7.94 -3.59 0.85
N VAL A 44 -6.72 -4.15 0.83
CA VAL A 44 -5.79 -4.10 1.97
C VAL A 44 -5.16 -2.72 2.13
N LEU A 45 -4.77 -2.09 1.03
CA LEU A 45 -4.17 -0.75 1.03
C LEU A 45 -5.16 0.32 1.50
N LYS A 46 -6.45 0.13 1.23
CA LYS A 46 -7.51 1.00 1.72
C LYS A 46 -7.54 1.07 3.24
N GLU A 47 -7.26 -0.04 3.92
CA GLU A 47 -7.16 -0.06 5.39
C GLU A 47 -6.02 0.84 5.89
N LEU A 48 -4.87 0.83 5.20
CA LEU A 48 -3.75 1.72 5.50
C LEU A 48 -4.05 3.19 5.17
N ALA A 49 -4.83 3.43 4.10
CA ALA A 49 -5.24 4.77 3.72
C ALA A 49 -6.28 5.35 4.69
N ASP A 50 -7.25 4.55 5.13
CA ASP A 50 -8.28 4.93 6.11
C ASP A 50 -7.68 5.26 7.49
N THR A 51 -6.47 4.76 7.78
CA THR A 51 -5.70 5.03 9.00
C THR A 51 -4.62 6.10 8.82
N ASP A 52 -4.64 6.81 7.70
CA ASP A 52 -3.69 7.90 7.35
C ASP A 52 -2.21 7.44 7.25
N TYR A 53 -1.94 6.14 7.23
CA TYR A 53 -0.59 5.59 7.06
C TYR A 53 -0.14 5.51 5.60
N LEU A 54 -1.08 5.49 4.66
CA LEU A 54 -0.80 5.40 3.23
C LEU A 54 -1.55 6.50 2.47
N GLN A 55 -0.86 7.13 1.54
CA GLN A 55 -1.47 7.99 0.54
C GLN A 55 -1.49 7.25 -0.80
N ILE A 56 -2.68 7.16 -1.39
CA ILE A 56 -2.89 6.58 -2.72
C ILE A 56 -3.18 7.75 -3.65
N GLN A 57 -2.29 7.99 -4.61
CA GLN A 57 -2.43 9.06 -5.60
C GLN A 57 -2.73 8.43 -6.96
N LYS A 58 -3.74 8.96 -7.66
CA LYS A 58 -3.98 8.58 -9.05
C LYS A 58 -3.17 9.51 -9.95
N GLU A 59 -2.35 8.93 -10.83
CA GLU A 59 -1.56 9.66 -11.81
C GLU A 59 -2.31 9.84 -13.14
N ASP A 60 -1.78 10.72 -14.01
CA ASP A 60 -2.42 11.11 -15.28
C ASP A 60 -2.53 9.95 -16.29
N ASN A 61 -1.77 8.87 -16.08
CA ASN A 61 -1.73 7.64 -16.89
C ASN A 61 -2.68 6.53 -16.40
N ASP A 62 -3.62 6.84 -15.51
CA ASP A 62 -4.49 5.88 -14.82
C ASP A 62 -3.76 4.93 -13.85
N GLU A 63 -2.47 5.14 -13.57
CA GLU A 63 -1.73 4.39 -12.56
C GLU A 63 -1.99 4.93 -11.14
N PHE A 64 -1.76 4.08 -10.14
CA PHE A 64 -1.89 4.44 -8.73
C PHE A 64 -0.53 4.38 -8.06
N CYS A 65 -0.04 5.53 -7.61
CA CYS A 65 1.18 5.66 -6.82
C CYS A 65 0.86 5.55 -5.33
N LEU A 66 1.64 4.72 -4.63
CA LEU A 66 1.48 4.37 -3.23
C LEU A 66 2.61 4.97 -2.41
N GLU A 67 2.28 5.87 -1.47
CA GLU A 67 3.26 6.56 -0.63
C GLU A 67 2.96 6.33 0.86
N LEU A 68 3.88 5.69 1.57
CA LEU A 68 3.76 5.56 3.03
C LEU A 68 4.07 6.87 3.74
N ARG A 69 3.18 7.24 4.66
CA ARG A 69 3.33 8.43 5.48
C ARG A 69 4.17 8.13 6.73
N GLY A 70 5.03 9.08 7.10
CA GLY A 70 5.85 8.99 8.30
C GLY A 70 7.05 8.04 8.18
N LYS A 71 7.60 7.92 6.97
CA LYS A 71 8.86 7.21 6.72
C LYS A 71 10.05 7.87 7.41
#